data_AF-A6LLY9-F1
#
_entry.id   AF-A6LLY9-F1
#
_cell.length_a   1.000
_cell.length_b   1.000
_cell.length_c   1.000
_cell.angle_alpha   90.00
_cell.angle_beta   90.00
_cell.angle_gamma   90.00
#
_symmetry.space_group_name_H-M   'P 1'
#
loop_
_entity.id
_entity.type
_entity.pdbx_description
1 polymer ?
#
loop_
_entity_poly.entity_id
_entity_poly.type
_entity_poly.pdbx_seq_one_letter_code
_entity_poly.pdbx_strand_id
1 'polypeptide(L)'
;MSVYDDYKKDVEMITGRYYKRYGYKCESYEDLKQTIWYILLHAVEKFDGRGEEKKFVLSFVKNKLISVVRYNRKPPYCRDRPFTPLRMEYVSGDDEKCEAFREIQGEYVI
;
A
#
# COMPACT_ATOMS: atom_id res chain seq x y z
N MET A 1 -12.25 15.48 16.46
CA MET A 1 -12.49 15.01 15.07
C MET A 1 -11.78 13.69 14.90
N SER A 2 -12.35 12.74 14.17
CA SER A 2 -11.71 11.45 13.93
C SER A 2 -10.85 11.51 12.67
N VAL A 3 -9.71 10.79 12.66
CA VAL A 3 -8.86 10.65 11.46
C VAL A 3 -9.67 10.17 10.25
N TYR A 4 -10.71 9.37 10.49
CA TYR A 4 -11.61 8.93 9.43
C TYR A 4 -12.32 10.13 8.76
N ASP A 5 -12.92 11.02 9.55
CA ASP A 5 -13.67 12.16 9.01
C ASP A 5 -12.77 13.15 8.26
N ASP A 6 -11.53 13.32 8.73
CA ASP A 6 -10.58 14.29 8.19
C ASP A 6 -10.02 13.90 6.81
N TYR A 7 -9.97 12.59 6.54
CA TYR A 7 -9.30 12.03 5.36
C TYR A 7 -10.17 11.16 4.45
N LYS A 8 -11.41 10.80 4.83
CA LYS A 8 -12.27 9.90 4.03
C LYS A 8 -12.39 10.33 2.57
N LYS A 9 -12.65 11.62 2.32
CA LYS A 9 -12.80 12.16 0.96
C LYS A 9 -11.50 12.02 0.15
N ASP A 10 -10.37 12.28 0.79
CA ASP A 10 -9.05 12.17 0.15
C ASP A 10 -8.76 10.70 -0.19
N VAL A 11 -9.04 9.78 0.73
CA VAL A 11 -8.85 8.34 0.49
C VAL A 11 -9.73 7.84 -0.65
N GLU A 12 -11.01 8.23 -0.71
CA GLU A 12 -11.91 7.84 -1.81
C GLU A 12 -11.42 8.36 -3.16
N MET A 13 -11.01 9.64 -3.21
CA MET A 13 -10.46 10.24 -4.42
C MET A 13 -9.16 9.56 -4.89
N ILE A 14 -8.23 9.30 -3.95
CA ILE A 14 -6.97 8.62 -4.26
C ILE A 14 -7.26 7.20 -4.75
N THR A 15 -8.11 6.45 -4.05
CA THR A 15 -8.46 5.07 -4.44
C THR A 15 -9.03 5.05 -5.85
N GLY A 16 -10.02 5.90 -6.16
CA GLY A 16 -10.61 5.99 -7.50
C GLY A 16 -9.57 6.29 -8.59
N ARG A 17 -8.67 7.26 -8.34
CA ARG A 17 -7.62 7.64 -9.30
C ARG A 17 -6.65 6.50 -9.57
N TYR A 18 -6.16 5.83 -8.52
CA TYR A 18 -5.16 4.79 -8.66
C TYR A 18 -5.76 3.48 -9.16
N TYR A 19 -6.98 3.13 -8.75
CA TYR A 19 -7.66 1.95 -9.27
C TYR A 19 -7.96 2.08 -10.77
N LYS A 20 -8.37 3.26 -11.24
CA LYS A 20 -8.54 3.50 -12.68
C LYS A 20 -7.26 3.27 -13.48
N ARG A 21 -6.09 3.56 -12.90
CA ARG A 21 -4.79 3.46 -13.59
C ARG A 21 -4.09 2.12 -13.42
N TYR A 22 -4.22 1.50 -12.25
CA TYR A 22 -3.46 0.31 -11.84
C TYR A 22 -4.35 -0.83 -11.35
N GLY A 23 -5.68 -0.71 -11.47
CA GLY A 23 -6.64 -1.70 -10.98
C GLY A 23 -6.45 -3.09 -11.58
N TYR A 24 -5.89 -3.19 -12.79
CA TYR A 24 -5.51 -4.47 -13.40
C TYR A 24 -4.46 -5.24 -12.59
N LYS A 25 -3.64 -4.55 -11.78
CA LYS A 25 -2.68 -5.16 -10.85
C LYS A 25 -3.27 -5.42 -9.47
N CYS A 26 -4.37 -4.77 -9.13
CA CYS A 26 -4.93 -4.84 -7.80
C CYS A 26 -5.88 -6.05 -7.69
N GLU A 27 -5.94 -6.65 -6.50
CA GLU A 27 -6.88 -7.72 -6.19
C GLU A 27 -8.33 -7.17 -6.25
N SER A 28 -8.57 -6.07 -5.55
CA SER A 28 -9.85 -5.36 -5.55
C SER A 28 -9.71 -3.85 -5.30
N TYR A 29 -10.80 -3.11 -5.50
CA TYR A 29 -10.87 -1.69 -5.15
C TYR A 29 -10.77 -1.51 -3.63
N GLU A 30 -11.38 -2.42 -2.88
CA GLU A 30 -11.42 -2.46 -1.43
C GLU A 30 -10.02 -2.69 -0.84
N ASP A 31 -9.23 -3.62 -1.39
CA ASP A 31 -7.86 -3.89 -0.92
C ASP A 31 -6.94 -2.69 -1.16
N LEU A 32 -7.11 -2.00 -2.30
CA LEU A 32 -6.40 -0.75 -2.56
C LEU A 32 -6.81 0.33 -1.54
N LYS A 33 -8.10 0.47 -1.25
CA LYS A 33 -8.62 1.43 -0.27
C LYS A 33 -8.08 1.15 1.14
N GLN A 34 -8.11 -0.11 1.57
CA GLN A 34 -7.55 -0.55 2.85
C GLN A 34 -6.05 -0.27 2.93
N THR A 35 -5.31 -0.52 1.83
CA THR A 35 -3.88 -0.23 1.77
C THR A 35 -3.60 1.26 1.92
N ILE A 36 -4.40 2.12 1.29
CA ILE A 36 -4.27 3.58 1.42
C ILE A 36 -4.52 4.01 2.87
N TRP A 37 -5.57 3.49 3.52
CA TRP A 37 -5.83 3.76 4.93
C TRP A 37 -4.68 3.33 5.84
N TYR A 38 -4.15 2.13 5.62
CA TYR A 38 -3.01 1.61 6.36
C TYR A 38 -1.79 2.54 6.24
N ILE A 39 -1.43 2.95 5.02
CA ILE A 39 -0.32 3.89 4.80
C ILE A 39 -0.59 5.24 5.47
N LEU A 40 -1.84 5.72 5.41
CA LEU A 40 -2.26 6.99 6.00
C LEU A 40 -2.11 6.98 7.52
N LEU A 41 -2.58 5.93 8.19
CA LEU A 41 -2.47 5.80 9.65
C LEU A 41 -1.01 5.83 10.11
N HIS A 42 -0.12 5.17 9.38
CA HIS A 42 1.32 5.28 9.65
C HIS A 42 1.88 6.67 9.37
N ALA A 43 1.39 7.38 8.36
CA ALA A 43 1.82 8.75 8.12
C ALA A 43 1.43 9.66 9.29
N VAL A 44 0.20 9.54 9.81
CA VAL A 44 -0.26 10.30 10.99
C VAL A 44 0.63 10.00 12.21
N GLU A 45 0.92 8.72 12.48
CA GLU A 45 1.81 8.31 13.58
C GLU A 45 3.24 8.86 13.45
N LYS A 46 3.72 9.05 12.21
CA LYS A 46 5.08 9.55 11.93
C LYS A 46 5.19 11.07 11.87
N PHE A 47 4.08 11.79 11.92
CA PHE A 47 4.11 13.24 11.89
C PHE A 47 4.72 13.78 13.20
N ASP A 48 5.73 14.62 13.09
CA ASP A 48 6.51 15.12 14.23
C ASP A 48 6.02 16.48 14.76
N GLY A 49 4.87 16.96 14.27
CA GLY A 49 4.27 18.23 14.65
C GLY A 49 4.76 19.44 13.85
N ARG A 50 5.72 19.29 12.91
CA ARG A 50 6.26 20.41 12.14
C ARG A 50 5.58 20.55 10.77
N GLY A 51 5.04 21.75 10.52
CA GLY A 51 4.39 22.09 9.25
C GLY A 51 2.92 21.68 9.21
N GLU A 52 2.37 21.51 8.00
CA GLU A 52 0.95 21.18 7.81
C GLU A 52 0.78 19.65 7.69
N GLU A 53 0.21 19.05 8.73
CA GLU A 53 0.02 17.60 8.84
C GLU A 53 -0.63 17.00 7.59
N LYS A 54 -1.73 17.60 7.12
CA LYS A 54 -2.48 17.09 5.97
C LYS A 54 -1.62 17.01 4.71
N LYS A 55 -0.78 18.02 4.44
CA LYS A 55 0.15 17.99 3.29
C LYS A 55 1.21 16.92 3.44
N PHE A 56 1.75 16.74 4.65
CA PHE A 56 2.70 15.68 4.95
C PHE A 56 2.07 14.30 4.70
N VAL A 57 0.92 14.03 5.30
CA VAL A 57 0.20 12.76 5.20
C VAL A 57 -0.12 12.41 3.75
N LEU A 58 -0.71 13.32 2.98
CA LEU A 58 -1.07 13.06 1.59
C LEU A 58 0.15 12.85 0.68
N SER A 59 1.25 13.57 0.95
CA SER A 59 2.52 13.35 0.24
C SER A 59 3.12 11.98 0.56
N PHE A 60 3.10 11.58 1.84
CA PHE A 60 3.56 10.28 2.30
C PHE A 60 2.77 9.15 1.65
N VAL A 61 1.43 9.24 1.68
CA VAL A 61 0.53 8.29 1.03
C VAL A 61 0.84 8.14 -0.44
N LYS A 62 0.96 9.26 -1.18
CA LYS A 62 1.26 9.24 -2.61
C LYS A 62 2.58 8.50 -2.92
N ASN A 63 3.65 8.82 -2.20
CA ASN A 63 4.97 8.26 -2.46
C ASN A 63 5.04 6.76 -2.15
N LYS A 64 4.44 6.34 -1.03
CA LYS A 64 4.40 4.92 -0.65
C LYS A 64 3.45 4.13 -1.54
N LEU A 65 2.29 4.69 -1.89
CA LEU A 65 1.34 4.03 -2.78
C LEU A 65 1.95 3.79 -4.17
N ILE A 66 2.69 4.75 -4.73
CA ILE A 66 3.42 4.57 -5.99
C ILE A 66 4.43 3.43 -5.87
N SER A 67 5.15 3.33 -4.75
CA SER A 67 6.08 2.23 -4.49
C SER A 67 5.38 0.87 -4.59
N VAL A 68 4.16 0.77 -4.03
CA VAL A 68 3.36 -0.46 -4.08
C VAL A 68 2.84 -0.74 -5.49
N VAL A 69 2.03 0.14 -6.06
CA VAL A 69 1.26 -0.19 -7.28
C VAL A 69 2.05 -0.05 -8.58
N ARG A 70 3.08 0.79 -8.61
CA ARG A 70 3.93 0.95 -9.79
C ARG A 70 5.14 0.03 -9.75
N TYR A 71 5.80 -0.03 -8.60
CA TYR A 71 7.07 -0.74 -8.42
C TYR A 71 6.92 -2.08 -7.70
N ASN A 72 5.67 -2.55 -7.52
CA ASN A 72 5.35 -3.88 -7.03
C ASN A 72 5.89 -4.18 -5.61
N ARG A 73 6.23 -3.14 -4.83
CA ARG A 73 6.80 -3.27 -3.47
C ARG A 73 5.71 -3.61 -2.46
N LYS A 74 6.10 -4.25 -1.35
CA LYS A 74 5.20 -4.39 -0.20
C LYS A 74 4.84 -3.02 0.40
N PRO A 75 3.64 -2.87 0.96
CA PRO A 75 3.28 -1.72 1.79
C PRO A 75 4.30 -1.48 2.90
N PRO A 76 4.53 -0.21 3.29
CA PRO A 76 5.54 0.13 4.30
C PRO A 76 5.23 -0.55 5.64
N TYR A 77 6.27 -0.99 6.35
CA TYR A 77 6.15 -1.60 7.69
C TYR A 77 5.39 -2.95 7.74
N CYS A 78 5.05 -3.55 6.60
CA CYS A 78 4.62 -4.95 6.51
C CYS A 78 5.83 -5.88 6.33
N ARG A 79 6.63 -6.08 7.38
CA ARG A 79 7.79 -6.99 7.33
C ARG A 79 7.40 -8.47 7.45
N ASP A 80 6.44 -8.77 8.32
CA ASP A 80 6.19 -10.15 8.75
C ASP A 80 4.84 -10.73 8.27
N ARG A 81 4.04 -9.98 7.51
CA ARG A 81 2.72 -10.44 7.01
C ARG A 81 2.46 -10.00 5.57
N PRO A 82 1.84 -10.87 4.74
CA PRO A 82 1.55 -10.58 3.34
C PRO A 82 0.30 -9.71 3.23
N PHE A 83 0.41 -8.44 3.57
CA PHE A 83 -0.61 -7.45 3.22
C PHE A 83 -0.17 -6.74 1.95
N THR A 84 -0.95 -6.86 0.88
CA THR A 84 -0.70 -6.20 -0.39
C THR A 84 -2.01 -5.99 -1.13
N PRO A 85 -2.20 -4.85 -1.81
CA PRO A 85 -3.35 -4.68 -2.69
C PRO A 85 -3.15 -5.39 -4.03
N LEU A 86 -1.97 -5.93 -4.31
CA LEU A 86 -1.59 -6.49 -5.59
C LEU A 86 -2.00 -7.96 -5.71
N ARG A 87 -2.42 -8.36 -6.91
CA ARG A 87 -2.51 -9.78 -7.27
C ARG A 87 -1.14 -10.43 -7.15
N MET A 88 -1.13 -11.72 -6.83
CA MET A 88 0.11 -12.47 -6.54
C MET A 88 1.14 -12.40 -7.68
N GLU A 89 0.70 -12.43 -8.94
CA GLU A 89 1.57 -12.32 -10.13
C GLU A 89 2.35 -11.00 -10.23
N TYR A 90 1.90 -9.96 -9.53
CA TYR A 90 2.54 -8.64 -9.52
C TYR A 90 3.27 -8.33 -8.21
N VAL A 91 3.27 -9.21 -7.22
CA VAL A 91 4.06 -9.00 -6.00
C VAL A 91 5.54 -9.13 -6.36
N SER A 92 6.40 -8.18 -5.97
CA SER A 92 7.84 -8.30 -6.25
C SER A 92 8.48 -9.38 -5.39
N GLY A 93 9.30 -10.24 -6.00
CA GLY A 93 10.14 -11.23 -5.32
C GLY A 93 11.32 -10.67 -4.52
N ASP A 94 11.48 -9.33 -4.43
CA ASP A 94 12.55 -8.66 -3.66
C ASP A 94 12.53 -8.95 -2.15
N ASP A 95 11.60 -9.76 -1.66
CA ASP A 95 11.80 -10.56 -0.45
C ASP A 95 12.12 -12.01 -0.86
N GLU A 96 13.39 -12.30 -1.14
CA GLU A 96 13.92 -13.67 -1.43
C GLU A 96 13.62 -14.71 -0.32
N LYS A 97 12.96 -14.28 0.77
CA LYS A 97 12.56 -15.08 1.93
C LYS A 97 11.04 -15.26 2.08
N CYS A 98 10.21 -14.76 1.15
CA CYS A 98 8.76 -14.90 1.26
C CYS A 98 8.33 -16.31 0.80
N GLU A 99 7.97 -17.19 1.74
CA GLU A 99 7.61 -18.61 1.50
C GLU A 99 6.55 -18.78 0.41
N ALA A 100 5.51 -17.94 0.41
CA ALA A 100 4.46 -17.95 -0.60
C ALA A 100 4.95 -17.67 -2.03
N PHE A 101 6.06 -16.93 -2.19
CA PHE A 101 6.65 -16.64 -3.50
C PHE A 101 7.44 -17.84 -4.05
N ARG A 102 8.08 -18.60 -3.16
CA ARG A 102 8.84 -19.83 -3.49
C ARG A 102 7.93 -20.98 -3.90
N GLU A 103 6.79 -21.16 -3.21
CA GLU A 103 5.81 -22.19 -3.56
C GLU A 103 5.19 -22.00 -4.96
N ILE A 104 4.93 -20.75 -5.36
CA ILE A 104 4.27 -20.44 -6.63
C ILE A 104 5.26 -20.48 -7.81
N GLN A 105 6.54 -20.13 -7.60
CA GLN A 105 7.60 -20.22 -8.63
C GLN A 105 8.15 -21.65 -8.83
N GLY A 106 7.74 -22.61 -8.00
CA GLY A 106 8.19 -24.01 -8.12
C GLY A 106 9.61 -24.27 -7.63
N GLU A 107 10.20 -23.37 -6.83
CA GLU A 107 11.52 -23.55 -6.24
C GLU A 107 11.42 -24.28 -4.88
N TYR A 108 11.03 -25.56 -4.92
CA TYR A 108 11.46 -26.53 -3.91
C TYR A 108 12.58 -27.37 -4.53
N VAL A 109 13.82 -27.01 -4.23
CA VAL A 109 14.93 -27.97 -4.31
C VAL A 109 15.05 -28.60 -2.92
N ILE A 110 14.96 -29.93 -2.91
CA ILE A 110 15.02 -30.86 -1.78
C ILE A 110 16.18 -30.55 -0.84
#